data_AF-A0A914Y6L8-F1
#
_entry.id   AF-A0A914Y6L8-F1
#
_cell.length_a   1.000
_cell.length_b   1.000
_cell.length_c   1.000
_cell.angle_alpha   90.00
_cell.angle_beta   90.00
_cell.angle_gamma   90.00
#
_symmetry.space_group_name_H-M   'P 1'
#
loop_
_entity.id
_entity.type
_entity.pdbx_description
1 polymer ?
#
loop_
_entity_poly.entity_id
_entity_poly.type
_entity_poly.pdbx_seq_one_letter_code
_entity_poly.pdbx_strand_id
1 'polypeptide(L)'
;MLILSLRRLANIDIIVTGALNAGGFITTEKKAQLSGLRVETEAGEEGFIGYTERGVSIVHPDIEVRIVLFGWWLDEVQTFGFTLHDNCSQTPTNVSQADFTIQTEKRVVIKYMFESTKEIFKICMKQKPRESKNGDLIEQQYLLVDDLRTSISTDIPPRKYYFHMGIQIAIISVLLVCSGLFSGLNLGLMALTPQELMLISNSGKSEYKVG
;
A
#
# COMPACT_ATOMS: atom_id res chain seq x y z
N MET A 1 12.49 -1.41 54.41
CA MET A 1 12.20 -1.00 53.01
C MET A 1 10.71 -1.13 52.73
N LEU A 2 9.86 -0.33 53.38
CA LEU A 2 8.39 -0.37 53.18
C LEU A 2 7.68 0.96 53.49
N ILE A 3 8.43 2.02 53.85
CA ILE A 3 7.88 3.33 54.20
C ILE A 3 7.93 4.34 53.02
N LEU A 4 8.61 3.99 51.92
CA LEU A 4 8.73 4.84 50.73
C LEU A 4 7.59 4.67 49.69
N SER A 5 6.70 3.68 49.85
CA SER A 5 5.63 3.40 48.88
C SER A 5 4.34 4.20 49.12
N LEU A 6 4.10 4.67 50.35
CA LEU A 6 2.84 5.34 50.72
C LEU A 6 2.79 6.84 50.36
N ARG A 7 3.92 7.49 50.04
CA ARG A 7 3.93 8.90 49.61
C ARG A 7 3.48 9.11 48.16
N ARG A 8 3.35 8.05 47.34
CA ARG A 8 2.91 8.18 45.94
C ARG A 8 1.40 8.20 45.75
N LEU A 9 0.63 7.69 46.72
CA LEU A 9 -0.83 7.65 46.62
C LEU A 9 -1.49 8.99 46.98
N ALA A 10 -0.92 9.76 47.92
CA ALA A 10 -1.49 11.06 48.32
C ALA A 10 -1.37 12.17 47.25
N ASN A 11 -0.49 12.02 46.26
CA ASN A 11 -0.32 13.01 45.18
C ASN A 11 -1.29 12.79 44.00
N ILE A 12 -1.95 11.64 43.94
CA ILE A 12 -2.88 11.32 42.85
C ILE A 12 -4.28 11.86 43.17
N ASP A 13 -4.71 11.79 44.43
CA ASP A 13 -6.03 12.30 44.84
C ASP A 13 -6.13 13.83 44.78
N ILE A 14 -5.03 14.57 44.98
CA ILE A 14 -5.04 16.05 44.93
C ILE A 14 -5.23 16.57 43.49
N ILE A 15 -4.69 15.87 42.48
CA ILE A 15 -4.84 16.29 41.07
C ILE A 15 -6.25 15.98 40.54
N VAL A 16 -6.85 14.87 40.96
CA VAL A 16 -8.17 14.46 40.47
C VAL A 16 -9.30 15.29 41.11
N THR A 17 -9.17 15.69 42.38
CA THR A 17 -10.24 16.45 43.06
C THR A 17 -10.34 17.91 42.61
N GLY A 18 -9.28 18.49 42.05
CA GLY A 18 -9.29 19.85 41.48
C GLY A 18 -9.95 19.97 40.11
N ALA A 19 -10.14 18.86 39.39
CA ALA A 19 -10.65 18.85 38.00
C ALA A 19 -12.17 18.73 37.90
N LEU A 20 -12.88 18.42 38.99
CA LEU A 20 -14.33 18.21 38.96
C LEU A 20 -15.16 19.46 39.23
N ASN A 21 -14.53 20.62 39.48
CA ASN A 21 -15.22 21.86 39.84
C ASN A 21 -15.07 23.01 38.84
N ALA A 22 -14.93 22.67 37.56
CA ALA A 22 -15.16 23.62 36.49
C ALA A 22 -15.90 22.87 35.38
N GLY A 23 -17.04 23.40 34.94
CA GLY A 23 -17.68 23.03 33.67
C GLY A 23 -16.81 23.46 32.48
N GLY A 24 -15.54 23.04 32.48
CA GLY A 24 -14.55 23.33 31.48
C GLY A 24 -14.78 22.39 30.30
N PHE A 25 -15.08 22.97 29.15
CA PHE A 25 -14.93 22.30 27.87
C PHE A 25 -13.53 21.67 27.82
N ILE A 26 -13.45 20.34 27.72
CA ILE A 26 -12.21 19.66 27.43
C ILE A 26 -11.87 19.98 25.97
N THR A 27 -11.16 21.08 25.73
CA THR A 27 -10.57 21.35 24.42
C THR A 27 -9.41 20.38 24.26
N THR A 28 -9.67 19.22 23.67
CA THR A 28 -8.63 18.27 23.26
C THR A 28 -7.70 18.97 22.27
N GLU A 29 -6.40 18.93 22.56
CA GLU A 29 -5.40 19.53 21.68
C GLU A 29 -5.36 18.75 20.35
N LYS A 30 -5.77 19.40 19.25
CA LYS A 30 -5.82 18.76 17.92
C LYS A 30 -4.41 18.58 17.36
N LYS A 31 -3.76 17.44 17.54
CA LYS A 31 -2.43 17.22 16.95
C LYS A 31 -2.57 16.51 15.61
N ALA A 32 -2.18 17.15 14.51
CA ALA A 32 -2.25 16.54 13.19
C ALA A 32 -1.44 15.23 13.17
N GLN A 33 -2.06 14.17 12.69
CA GLN A 33 -1.45 12.85 12.60
C GLN A 33 -1.64 12.30 11.19
N LEU A 34 -0.53 11.98 10.52
CA LEU A 34 -0.56 11.27 9.25
C LEU A 34 -0.61 9.76 9.52
N SER A 35 -1.52 9.05 8.86
CA SER A 35 -1.71 7.60 9.02
C SER A 35 -1.37 6.81 7.76
N GLY A 36 -1.34 7.46 6.60
CA GLY A 36 -0.98 6.79 5.36
C GLY A 36 -0.97 7.71 4.15
N LEU A 37 -0.46 7.17 3.06
CA LEU A 37 -0.31 7.83 1.78
C LEU A 37 -0.75 6.90 0.66
N ARG A 38 -1.42 7.46 -0.35
CA ARG A 38 -1.75 6.79 -1.59
C ARG A 38 -1.38 7.68 -2.76
N VAL A 39 -0.76 7.10 -3.78
CA VAL A 39 -0.53 7.80 -5.05
C VAL A 39 -1.59 7.38 -6.04
N GLU A 40 -2.13 8.35 -6.75
CA GLU A 40 -3.11 8.22 -7.82
C GLU A 40 -2.53 8.90 -9.07
N THR A 41 -2.81 8.36 -10.25
CA THR A 41 -2.47 8.98 -11.54
C THR A 41 -3.73 9.44 -12.23
N GLU A 42 -3.60 10.46 -13.09
CA GLU A 42 -4.70 10.84 -13.96
C GLU A 42 -4.86 9.80 -15.09
N ALA A 43 -6.10 9.63 -15.55
CA ALA A 43 -6.46 8.56 -16.48
C ALA A 43 -5.68 8.72 -17.80
N GLY A 44 -4.73 7.81 -18.05
CA GLY A 44 -3.91 7.80 -19.27
C GLY A 44 -2.41 7.91 -19.02
N GLU A 45 -1.98 8.25 -17.81
CA GLU A 45 -0.55 8.35 -17.46
C GLU A 45 -0.10 7.19 -16.56
N GLU A 46 0.99 6.51 -16.96
CA GLU A 46 1.67 5.49 -16.16
C GLU A 46 2.58 6.13 -15.10
N GLY A 47 2.07 7.05 -14.30
CA GLY A 47 2.86 7.73 -13.24
C GLY A 47 3.11 6.88 -11.99
N PHE A 48 2.29 5.85 -11.74
CA PHE A 48 2.32 5.01 -10.54
C PHE A 48 2.56 3.54 -10.93
N ILE A 49 3.62 2.97 -10.38
CA ILE A 49 4.08 1.61 -10.74
C ILE A 49 3.52 0.60 -9.74
N GLY A 50 3.49 0.95 -8.46
CA GLY A 50 3.04 0.06 -7.41
C GLY A 50 3.71 0.34 -6.07
N TYR A 51 3.78 -0.70 -5.24
CA TYR A 51 4.40 -0.65 -3.92
C TYR A 51 5.58 -1.62 -3.86
N THR A 52 6.63 -1.24 -3.13
CA THR A 52 7.70 -2.18 -2.75
C THR A 52 7.21 -3.20 -1.73
N GLU A 53 7.96 -4.28 -1.52
CA GLU A 53 7.68 -5.28 -0.46
C GLU A 53 7.62 -4.67 0.95
N ARG A 54 8.23 -3.49 1.14
CA ARG A 54 8.25 -2.74 2.41
C ARG A 54 7.10 -1.72 2.53
N GLY A 55 6.24 -1.61 1.52
CA GLY A 55 5.09 -0.70 1.51
C GLY A 55 5.39 0.73 1.03
N VAL A 56 6.59 0.99 0.48
CA VAL A 56 6.97 2.29 -0.10
C VAL A 56 6.31 2.43 -1.48
N SER A 57 5.70 3.58 -1.76
CA SER A 57 5.05 3.86 -3.05
C SER A 57 6.09 4.15 -4.13
N ILE A 58 5.98 3.54 -5.30
CA ILE A 58 6.91 3.72 -6.43
C ILE A 58 6.23 4.52 -7.53
N VAL A 59 6.86 5.64 -7.91
CA VAL A 59 6.35 6.57 -8.91
C VAL A 59 7.39 6.81 -10.01
N HIS A 60 6.92 7.13 -11.21
CA HIS A 60 7.82 7.52 -12.29
C HIS A 60 8.40 8.92 -12.02
N PRO A 61 9.70 9.12 -12.31
CA PRO A 61 10.29 10.45 -12.24
C PRO A 61 9.75 11.34 -13.36
N ASP A 62 9.74 12.65 -13.13
CA ASP A 62 9.38 13.69 -14.12
C ASP A 62 7.93 13.62 -14.64
N ILE A 63 7.05 12.90 -13.93
CA ILE A 63 5.61 12.82 -14.21
C ILE A 63 4.85 13.41 -13.02
N GLU A 64 3.83 14.22 -13.28
CA GLU A 64 2.97 14.76 -12.23
C GLU A 64 2.08 13.65 -11.67
N VAL A 65 2.16 13.41 -10.36
CA VAL A 65 1.32 12.42 -9.68
C VAL A 65 0.45 13.07 -8.62
N ARG A 66 -0.75 12.53 -8.43
CA ARG A 66 -1.69 12.97 -7.40
C ARG A 66 -1.45 12.18 -6.13
N ILE A 67 -0.96 12.85 -5.09
CA ILE A 67 -0.69 12.23 -3.79
C ILE A 67 -1.87 12.52 -2.87
N VAL A 68 -2.43 11.47 -2.31
CA VAL A 68 -3.53 11.50 -1.36
C VAL A 68 -3.00 11.09 0.02
N LEU A 69 -3.01 12.04 0.95
CA LEU A 69 -2.61 11.88 2.33
C LEU A 69 -3.85 11.61 3.19
N PHE A 70 -3.76 10.65 4.11
CA PHE A 70 -4.82 10.28 5.04
C PHE A 70 -4.36 10.41 6.48
N GLY A 71 -5.23 10.93 7.34
CA GLY A 71 -4.88 11.18 8.73
C GLY A 71 -6.01 11.77 9.56
N TRP A 72 -5.64 12.45 10.63
CA TRP A 72 -6.54 13.19 11.52
C TRP A 72 -6.03 14.61 11.69
N TRP A 73 -6.96 15.56 11.79
CA TRP A 73 -6.68 16.99 11.95
C TRP A 73 -5.72 17.57 10.90
N LEU A 74 -5.84 17.12 9.64
CA LEU A 74 -5.04 17.61 8.51
C LEU A 74 -5.48 19.01 8.03
N ASP A 75 -6.64 19.49 8.47
CA ASP A 75 -7.14 20.86 8.29
C ASP A 75 -6.28 21.91 9.04
N GLU A 76 -5.61 21.48 10.10
CA GLU A 76 -4.68 22.27 10.90
C GLU A 76 -3.27 22.33 10.29
N VAL A 77 -3.01 21.61 9.19
CA VAL A 77 -1.70 21.61 8.50
C VAL A 77 -1.62 22.78 7.51
N GLN A 78 -0.49 23.50 7.52
CA GLN A 78 -0.24 24.63 6.64
C GLN A 78 0.56 24.22 5.40
N THR A 79 1.62 23.43 5.59
CA THR A 79 2.58 23.09 4.54
C THR A 79 3.01 21.63 4.68
N PHE A 80 3.05 20.92 3.55
CA PHE A 80 3.75 19.64 3.43
C PHE A 80 5.07 19.86 2.71
N GLY A 81 6.10 19.13 3.10
CA GLY A 81 7.41 19.18 2.50
C GLY A 81 7.90 17.77 2.22
N PHE A 82 8.56 17.58 1.08
CA PHE A 82 9.27 16.33 0.80
C PHE A 82 10.76 16.55 1.03
N THR A 83 11.39 15.64 1.77
CA THR A 83 12.82 15.64 2.06
C THR A 83 13.42 14.29 1.72
N LEU A 84 14.67 14.30 1.25
CA LEU A 84 15.47 13.09 1.04
C LEU A 84 16.19 12.63 2.33
N HIS A 85 16.35 13.56 3.28
CA HIS A 85 17.11 13.34 4.50
C HIS A 85 16.20 13.19 5.73
N ASP A 86 16.75 12.61 6.81
CA ASP A 86 16.03 12.41 8.08
C ASP A 86 15.72 13.71 8.85
N ASN A 87 16.04 14.87 8.28
CA ASN A 87 15.85 16.16 8.91
C ASN A 87 14.99 17.07 8.03
N CYS A 88 13.99 17.71 8.64
CA CYS A 88 13.13 18.69 8.01
C CYS A 88 13.73 20.11 7.96
N SER A 89 14.99 20.27 8.38
CA SER A 89 15.67 21.58 8.44
C SER A 89 16.35 21.97 7.12
N GLN A 90 16.68 20.99 6.26
CA GLN A 90 17.16 21.25 4.90
C GLN A 90 15.94 21.32 3.98
N THR A 91 15.90 22.39 3.18
CA THR A 91 14.77 22.86 2.38
C THR A 91 13.93 21.71 1.82
N PRO A 92 12.80 21.38 2.46
CA PRO A 92 11.81 20.53 1.85
C PRO A 92 11.29 21.27 0.61
N THR A 93 10.98 20.57 -0.47
CA THR A 93 10.15 21.19 -1.50
C THR A 93 8.79 21.42 -0.85
N ASN A 94 8.55 22.67 -0.48
CA ASN A 94 7.41 23.07 0.32
C ASN A 94 6.20 23.20 -0.59
N VAL A 95 5.28 22.25 -0.46
CA VAL A 95 3.95 22.28 -1.06
C VAL A 95 3.02 22.99 -0.07
N SER A 96 2.61 24.19 -0.45
CA SER A 96 1.83 25.09 0.41
C SER A 96 0.33 24.84 0.24
N GLN A 97 -0.48 25.46 1.10
CA GLN A 97 -1.94 25.35 1.02
C GLN A 97 -2.53 25.74 -0.35
N ALA A 98 -1.83 26.58 -1.13
CA ALA A 98 -2.25 26.96 -2.48
C ALA A 98 -2.19 25.80 -3.49
N ASP A 99 -1.34 24.81 -3.21
CA ASP A 99 -1.11 23.64 -4.08
C ASP A 99 -1.97 22.45 -3.67
N PHE A 100 -2.81 22.61 -2.63
CA PHE A 100 -3.72 21.59 -2.15
C PHE A 100 -5.00 21.61 -2.97
N THR A 101 -5.25 20.55 -3.74
CA THR A 101 -6.49 20.41 -4.50
C THR A 101 -7.68 20.21 -3.55
N ILE A 102 -7.49 19.45 -2.47
CA ILE A 102 -8.52 19.16 -1.47
C ILE A 102 -7.85 19.14 -0.09
N GLN A 103 -8.41 19.85 0.88
CA GLN A 103 -7.99 19.77 2.29
C GLN A 103 -9.22 19.59 3.18
N THR A 104 -9.18 18.54 4.00
CA THR A 104 -10.22 18.20 4.98
C THR A 104 -9.56 17.75 6.28
N GLU A 105 -10.32 17.57 7.35
CA GLU A 105 -9.80 17.06 8.62
C GLU A 105 -9.09 15.70 8.47
N LYS A 106 -9.53 14.87 7.50
CA LYS A 106 -9.04 13.48 7.37
C LYS A 106 -8.21 13.19 6.13
N ARG A 107 -8.22 14.10 5.15
CA ARG A 107 -7.66 13.87 3.82
C ARG A 107 -7.10 15.16 3.23
N VAL A 108 -5.90 15.07 2.65
CA VAL A 108 -5.32 16.12 1.81
C VAL A 108 -4.91 15.53 0.46
N VAL A 109 -5.16 16.25 -0.63
CA VAL A 109 -4.76 15.86 -1.98
C VAL A 109 -3.86 16.93 -2.56
N ILE A 110 -2.67 16.53 -3.00
CA ILE A 110 -1.65 17.40 -3.58
C ILE A 110 -1.21 16.82 -4.92
N LYS A 111 -0.84 17.69 -5.86
CA LYS A 111 -0.18 17.29 -7.10
C LYS A 111 1.30 17.63 -6.99
N TYR A 112 2.16 16.68 -7.32
CA TYR A 112 3.59 16.88 -7.20
C TYR A 112 4.34 16.02 -8.22
N MET A 113 5.46 16.53 -8.70
CA MET A 113 6.37 15.85 -9.63
C MET A 113 7.69 15.57 -8.92
N PHE A 114 8.10 14.30 -8.91
CA PHE A 114 9.35 13.88 -8.26
C PHE A 114 10.50 13.81 -9.25
N GLU A 115 11.67 14.24 -8.82
CA GLU A 115 12.91 14.09 -9.58
C GLU A 115 13.46 12.66 -9.49
N SER A 116 14.23 12.25 -10.49
CA SER A 116 14.88 10.94 -10.53
C SER A 116 16.00 10.84 -9.48
N THR A 117 15.71 10.18 -8.36
CA THR A 117 16.66 9.97 -7.26
C THR A 117 16.61 8.53 -6.78
N LYS A 118 17.75 7.99 -6.33
CA LYS A 118 17.82 6.63 -5.74
C LYS A 118 17.36 6.57 -4.29
N GLU A 119 17.24 7.71 -3.64
CA GLU A 119 16.84 7.82 -2.25
C GLU A 119 15.31 7.86 -2.11
N ILE A 120 14.84 7.62 -0.89
CA ILE A 120 13.42 7.57 -0.56
C ILE A 120 13.00 8.95 -0.05
N PHE A 121 11.97 9.53 -0.64
CA PHE A 121 11.36 10.77 -0.16
C PHE A 121 10.54 10.52 1.10
N LYS A 122 10.89 11.24 2.17
CA LYS A 122 10.16 11.34 3.43
C LYS A 122 9.32 12.62 3.46
N ILE A 123 8.28 12.60 4.29
CA ILE A 123 7.34 13.73 4.41
C ILE A 123 7.62 14.49 5.71
N CYS A 124 7.73 15.80 5.57
CA CYS A 124 7.73 16.77 6.65
C CYS A 124 6.39 17.53 6.61
N MET A 125 5.82 17.83 7.77
CA MET A 125 4.63 18.68 7.83
C MET A 125 4.81 19.82 8.84
N LYS A 126 4.31 21.00 8.48
CA LYS A 126 4.21 22.17 9.36
C LYS A 126 2.75 22.45 9.66
N GLN A 127 2.40 22.45 10.94
CA GLN A 127 1.07 22.83 11.41
C GLN A 127 0.92 24.36 11.44
N LYS A 128 -0.33 24.83 11.30
CA LYS A 128 -0.66 26.26 11.38
C LYS A 128 -0.24 26.82 12.75
N PRO A 129 0.21 28.08 12.80
CA PRO A 129 0.59 28.71 14.05
C PRO A 129 -0.59 28.67 15.01
N ARG A 130 -0.34 28.22 16.24
CA ARG A 130 -1.37 28.15 17.28
C ARG A 130 -1.32 29.36 18.17
N GLU A 131 -2.48 29.94 18.42
CA GLU A 131 -2.63 30.93 19.47
C GLU A 131 -2.61 30.22 20.82
N SER A 132 -1.60 30.53 21.64
CA SER A 132 -1.48 30.03 23.01
C SER A 132 -2.63 30.56 23.87
N LYS A 133 -2.86 29.96 25.04
CA LYS A 133 -3.83 30.49 26.04
C LYS A 133 -3.57 31.95 26.45
N ASN A 134 -2.39 32.48 26.12
CA ASN A 134 -1.98 33.86 26.38
C ASN A 134 -2.12 34.80 25.16
N GLY A 135 -2.66 34.35 24.02
CA GLY A 135 -2.79 35.17 22.81
C GLY A 135 -1.55 35.25 21.92
N ASP A 136 -0.44 34.61 22.32
CA ASP A 136 0.78 34.57 21.52
C ASP A 136 0.69 33.52 20.40
N LEU A 137 1.05 33.92 19.17
CA LEU A 137 1.16 33.02 18.01
C LEU A 137 2.42 32.15 18.13
N ILE A 138 2.24 30.88 18.47
CA ILE A 138 3.33 29.89 18.50
C ILE A 138 3.45 29.26 17.11
N GLU A 139 4.53 29.59 16.41
CA GLU A 139 4.93 28.83 15.21
C GLU A 139 5.32 27.41 15.60
N GLN A 140 4.66 26.42 14.99
CA GLN A 140 4.98 25.02 15.23
C GLN A 140 6.18 24.59 14.38
N GLN A 141 7.03 23.75 14.95
CA GLN A 141 8.20 23.18 14.28
C GLN A 141 7.78 22.13 13.24
N TYR A 142 8.62 21.90 12.24
CA TYR A 142 8.41 20.83 11.27
C TYR A 142 8.45 19.46 11.97
N LEU A 143 7.40 18.66 11.77
CA LEU A 143 7.37 17.28 12.22
C LEU A 143 7.77 16.37 11.05
N LEU A 144 8.83 15.58 11.23
CA LEU A 144 9.18 14.49 10.33
C LEU A 144 8.20 13.33 10.55
N VAL A 145 7.58 12.87 9.47
CA VAL A 145 6.79 11.63 9.49
C VAL A 145 7.68 10.49 9.04
N ASP A 146 8.19 9.74 10.01
CA ASP A 146 9.03 8.56 9.78
C ASP A 146 8.17 7.29 9.72
N ASP A 147 7.32 7.19 8.70
CA ASP A 147 6.57 5.97 8.39
C ASP A 147 6.84 5.55 6.94
N LEU A 148 7.34 4.33 6.77
CA LEU A 148 7.62 3.71 5.47
C LEU A 148 6.40 3.73 4.53
N ARG A 149 5.18 3.69 5.09
CA ARG A 149 3.92 3.75 4.33
C ARG A 149 3.61 5.13 3.76
N THR A 150 4.27 6.16 4.29
CA THR A 150 4.17 7.55 3.83
C THR A 150 5.34 7.95 2.96
N SER A 151 6.28 7.02 2.73
CA SER A 151 7.45 7.26 1.91
C SER A 151 7.20 6.95 0.44
N ILE A 152 7.88 7.70 -0.43
CA ILE A 152 7.78 7.60 -1.89
C ILE A 152 9.17 7.37 -2.46
N SER A 153 9.30 6.49 -3.44
CA SER A 153 10.56 6.24 -4.16
C SER A 153 10.35 6.41 -5.66
N THR A 154 11.32 7.02 -6.34
CA THR A 154 11.37 7.09 -7.81
C THR A 154 12.25 5.98 -8.42
N ASP A 155 12.83 5.10 -7.60
CA ASP A 155 13.62 3.98 -8.09
C ASP A 155 12.70 2.85 -8.55
N ILE A 156 12.71 2.58 -9.86
CA ILE A 156 11.88 1.56 -10.48
C ILE A 156 12.61 0.23 -10.34
N PRO A 157 12.15 -0.70 -9.49
CA PRO A 157 12.82 -1.97 -9.32
C PRO A 157 12.79 -2.74 -10.64
N PRO A 158 13.90 -3.40 -11.03
CA PRO A 158 13.92 -4.20 -12.25
C PRO A 158 12.86 -5.30 -12.17
N ARG A 159 12.18 -5.55 -13.31
CA ARG A 159 11.12 -6.56 -13.40
C ARG A 159 11.62 -7.92 -12.91
N LYS A 160 11.13 -8.37 -11.76
CA LYS A 160 11.37 -9.74 -11.27
C LYS A 160 10.40 -10.69 -11.95
N TYR A 161 10.93 -11.56 -12.80
CA TYR A 161 10.16 -12.67 -13.35
C TYR A 161 9.97 -13.74 -12.25
N TYR A 162 8.77 -13.78 -11.66
CA TYR A 162 8.43 -14.77 -10.61
C TYR A 162 8.48 -16.21 -11.13
N PHE A 163 8.31 -16.40 -12.43
CA PHE A 163 8.36 -17.69 -13.08
C PHE A 163 9.30 -17.65 -14.28
N HIS A 164 10.21 -18.61 -14.36
CA HIS A 164 11.06 -18.77 -15.54
C HIS A 164 10.16 -19.12 -16.73
N MET A 165 10.31 -18.41 -17.87
CA MET A 165 9.48 -18.58 -19.07
C MET A 165 9.33 -20.06 -19.49
N GLY A 166 10.38 -20.86 -19.30
CA GLY A 166 10.35 -22.30 -19.59
C GLY A 166 9.31 -23.09 -18.78
N ILE A 167 9.09 -22.80 -17.50
CA ILE A 167 8.15 -23.56 -16.66
C ILE A 167 6.70 -23.23 -17.07
N GLN A 168 6.42 -21.99 -17.46
CA GLN A 168 5.10 -21.61 -17.98
C GLN A 168 4.76 -22.41 -19.24
N ILE A 169 5.70 -22.50 -20.18
CA ILE A 169 5.54 -23.26 -21.42
C ILE A 169 5.39 -24.76 -21.11
N ALA A 170 6.18 -25.29 -20.17
CA ALA A 170 6.11 -26.70 -19.78
C ALA A 170 4.71 -27.05 -19.20
N ILE A 171 4.17 -26.24 -18.28
CA ILE A 171 2.85 -26.47 -17.69
C ILE A 171 1.75 -26.42 -18.75
N ILE A 172 1.78 -25.42 -19.65
CA ILE A 172 0.80 -25.32 -20.74
C ILE A 172 0.89 -26.54 -21.65
N SER A 173 2.10 -26.99 -22.01
CA SER A 173 2.30 -28.15 -22.89
C SER A 173 1.78 -29.45 -22.28
N VAL A 174 2.02 -29.69 -20.99
CA VAL A 174 1.53 -30.88 -20.28
C VAL A 174 0.01 -30.84 -20.16
N LEU A 175 -0.57 -29.71 -19.79
CA LEU A 175 -2.03 -29.55 -19.72
C LEU A 175 -2.70 -29.78 -21.08
N LEU A 176 -2.08 -29.32 -22.17
CA LEU A 176 -2.60 -29.50 -23.52
C LEU A 176 -2.54 -30.97 -23.96
N VAL A 177 -1.43 -31.68 -23.67
CA VAL A 177 -1.31 -33.11 -23.94
C VAL A 177 -2.30 -33.92 -23.11
N CYS A 178 -2.45 -33.62 -21.82
CA CYS A 178 -3.44 -34.28 -20.97
C CYS A 178 -4.88 -34.03 -21.48
N SER A 179 -5.20 -32.79 -21.88
CA SER A 179 -6.52 -32.46 -22.46
C SER A 179 -6.78 -33.21 -23.76
N GLY A 180 -5.79 -33.25 -24.66
CA GLY A 180 -5.86 -34.00 -25.91
C GLY A 180 -5.99 -35.51 -25.69
N LEU A 181 -5.26 -36.07 -24.71
CA LEU A 181 -5.30 -37.49 -24.39
C LEU A 181 -6.65 -37.89 -23.76
N PHE A 182 -7.21 -37.11 -22.84
CA PHE A 182 -8.53 -37.39 -22.26
C PHE A 182 -9.66 -37.23 -23.28
N SER A 183 -9.57 -36.24 -24.17
CA SER A 183 -10.54 -36.05 -25.26
C SER A 183 -10.43 -37.18 -26.29
N GLY A 184 -9.21 -37.52 -26.71
CA GLY A 184 -8.93 -38.60 -27.65
C GLY A 184 -9.25 -40.00 -27.11
N LEU A 185 -9.10 -40.22 -25.80
CA LEU A 185 -9.48 -41.47 -25.14
C LEU A 185 -11.00 -41.66 -25.11
N ASN A 186 -11.77 -40.61 -24.81
CA ASN A 186 -13.23 -40.67 -24.87
C ASN A 186 -13.74 -40.93 -26.29
N LEU A 187 -13.09 -40.34 -27.31
CA LEU A 187 -13.41 -40.62 -28.71
C LEU A 187 -12.98 -42.05 -29.13
N GLY A 188 -11.82 -42.52 -28.67
CA GLY A 188 -11.30 -43.86 -28.94
C GLY A 188 -12.11 -44.98 -28.29
N LEU A 189 -12.67 -44.74 -27.10
CA LEU A 189 -13.59 -45.67 -26.45
C LEU A 189 -14.97 -45.70 -27.12
N MET A 190 -15.40 -44.58 -27.72
CA MET A 190 -16.59 -44.56 -28.58
C MET A 190 -16.35 -45.16 -29.97
N ALA A 191 -15.12 -45.10 -30.51
CA ALA A 191 -14.74 -45.78 -31.75
C ALA A 191 -14.64 -47.31 -31.58
N LEU A 192 -14.46 -47.79 -30.35
CA LEU A 192 -14.57 -49.22 -30.01
C LEU A 192 -15.99 -49.64 -29.61
N THR A 193 -17.02 -48.88 -30.00
CA THR A 193 -18.38 -49.41 -29.99
C THR A 193 -18.52 -50.47 -31.09
N PRO A 194 -19.19 -51.59 -30.79
CA PRO A 194 -18.78 -52.96 -31.14
C PRO A 194 -19.14 -53.40 -32.57
N GLN A 195 -19.15 -52.50 -33.55
CA GLN A 195 -19.52 -52.82 -34.93
C GLN A 195 -18.34 -53.35 -35.76
N GLU A 196 -17.09 -52.98 -35.45
CA GLU A 196 -15.89 -53.49 -36.14
C GLU A 196 -15.27 -54.74 -35.47
N LEU A 197 -15.50 -54.96 -34.17
CA LEU A 197 -14.99 -56.17 -33.49
C LEU A 197 -15.74 -57.45 -33.89
N MET A 198 -16.97 -57.35 -34.40
CA MET A 198 -17.73 -58.52 -34.86
C MET A 198 -17.22 -59.08 -36.20
N LEU A 199 -16.50 -58.28 -37.00
CA LEU A 199 -15.95 -58.70 -38.29
C LEU A 199 -14.55 -59.34 -38.12
N ILE A 200 -13.75 -58.88 -37.16
CA ILE A 200 -12.47 -59.53 -36.80
C ILE A 200 -12.69 -60.76 -35.88
N SER A 201 -13.74 -60.79 -35.05
CA SER A 201 -14.04 -61.95 -34.19
C SER A 201 -14.70 -63.13 -34.93
N ASN A 202 -15.32 -62.90 -36.09
CA ASN A 202 -15.90 -63.99 -36.90
C ASN A 202 -14.96 -64.57 -37.95
N SER A 203 -13.79 -63.95 -38.19
CA SER A 203 -12.81 -64.46 -39.16
C SER A 203 -11.79 -65.46 -38.57
N GLY A 204 -11.90 -65.79 -37.28
CA GLY A 204 -11.02 -66.74 -36.58
C GLY A 204 -11.64 -68.11 -36.26
N LYS A 205 -12.86 -68.41 -36.72
CA LYS A 205 -13.61 -69.65 -36.36
C LYS A 205 -14.00 -70.51 -37.56
N SER A 206 -13.12 -70.63 -38.56
CA SER A 206 -13.28 -71.63 -39.61
C SER A 206 -11.94 -72.29 -39.97
N GLU A 207 -11.33 -72.96 -38.99
CA GLU A 207 -10.44 -74.09 -39.27
C GLU A 207 -10.54 -75.11 -38.12
N TYR A 208 -11.69 -75.78 -38.02
CA TYR A 208 -11.81 -77.05 -37.30
C TYR A 208 -11.93 -78.14 -38.37
N LYS A 209 -10.82 -78.85 -38.63
CA LYS A 209 -10.79 -80.03 -39.50
C LYS A 209 -11.45 -81.21 -38.79
N VAL A 210 -12.42 -81.83 -39.46
CA VAL A 210 -12.92 -83.17 -39.18
C VAL A 210 -11.87 -84.17 -39.70
N GLY A 211 -11.41 -85.06 -38.83
CA GLY A 211 -10.52 -86.19 -39.14
C GLY A 211 -10.57 -87.18 -37.99
#